data_AF-X1N2Z7-F1
#
_entry.id   AF-X1N2Z7-F1
#
_cell.length_a   1.000
_cell.length_b   1.000
_cell.length_c   1.000
_cell.angle_alpha   90.00
_cell.angle_beta   90.00
_cell.angle_gamma   90.00
#
_symmetry.space_group_name_H-M   'P 1'
#
loop_
_entity.id
_entity.type
_entity.pdbx_description
1 polymer ?
#
loop_
_entity_poly.entity_id
_entity_poly.type
_entity_poly.pdbx_seq_one_letter_code
_entity_poly.pdbx_strand_id
1 'polypeptide(L)'
;MNQRINPNLLNVLPLGFAPTLRFALAKYGGGIVQISGSVAGNVHARNRFGNYIRPRTKPVNPHSVRQEAARAILSYLAEYWHGHMDQDQRDAWDIYATAVAMTNRLGETIHLTGFNHFIRTNACYLQAG
;
A
#
# COMPACT_ATOMS: atom_id res chain seq x y z
N MET A 1 16.03 -53.83 -25.78
CA MET A 1 16.54 -54.49 -24.55
C MET A 1 16.11 -53.62 -23.37
N ASN A 2 15.01 -53.99 -22.71
CA ASN A 2 14.32 -53.16 -21.72
C ASN A 2 15.09 -53.10 -20.39
N GLN A 3 15.67 -51.95 -20.06
CA GLN A 3 16.28 -51.72 -18.74
C GLN A 3 15.18 -51.32 -17.74
N ARG A 4 14.55 -52.32 -17.12
CA ARG A 4 13.62 -52.11 -16.00
C ARG A 4 14.42 -51.66 -14.79
N ILE A 5 14.13 -50.46 -14.28
CA ILE A 5 14.61 -49.97 -12.98
C ILE A 5 14.10 -50.94 -11.91
N ASN A 6 15.01 -51.52 -11.14
CA ASN A 6 14.68 -52.42 -10.04
C ASN A 6 14.08 -51.61 -8.87
N PRO A 7 12.80 -51.80 -8.50
CA PRO A 7 12.16 -51.02 -7.45
C PRO A 7 12.68 -51.31 -6.03
N ASN A 8 13.53 -52.34 -5.86
CA ASN A 8 14.01 -52.78 -4.54
C ASN A 8 15.31 -52.11 -4.07
N LEU A 9 15.84 -51.12 -4.80
CA LEU A 9 17.04 -50.36 -4.38
C LEU A 9 16.73 -49.13 -3.51
N LEU A 10 15.46 -48.92 -3.14
CA LEU A 10 15.00 -47.73 -2.42
C LEU A 10 14.91 -47.88 -0.89
N ASN A 11 15.23 -49.04 -0.30
CA ASN A 11 14.94 -49.34 1.12
C ASN A 11 16.15 -49.76 1.99
N VAL A 12 17.39 -49.34 1.70
CA VAL A 12 18.56 -49.70 2.54
C VAL A 12 19.38 -48.49 2.99
N LEU A 13 18.74 -47.39 3.42
CA LEU A 13 19.45 -46.29 4.06
C LEU A 13 18.97 -46.07 5.51
N PRO A 14 19.89 -45.99 6.49
CA PRO A 14 19.55 -45.86 7.90
C PRO A 14 18.84 -44.53 8.19
N LEU A 15 17.72 -44.65 8.91
CA LEU A 15 16.92 -43.56 9.49
C LEU A 15 17.75 -42.79 10.53
N GLY A 16 18.46 -41.74 10.12
CA GLY A 16 19.19 -40.95 11.11
C GLY A 16 20.17 -39.95 10.56
N PHE A 17 19.72 -39.08 9.66
CA PHE A 17 20.16 -37.69 9.48
C PHE A 17 19.55 -37.23 8.16
N ALA A 18 18.38 -36.58 8.21
CA ALA A 18 18.01 -35.74 7.10
C ALA A 18 18.95 -34.53 7.15
N PRO A 19 19.89 -34.32 6.21
CA PRO A 19 20.41 -32.99 6.03
C PRO A 19 19.20 -32.18 5.57
N THR A 20 18.59 -31.41 6.46
CA THR A 20 17.69 -30.34 6.02
C THR A 20 18.55 -29.52 5.07
N LEU A 21 18.30 -29.64 3.77
CA LEU A 21 18.89 -28.82 2.74
C LEU A 21 18.45 -27.38 3.05
N ARG A 22 19.20 -26.71 3.92
CA ARG A 22 19.05 -25.31 4.22
C ARG A 22 19.67 -24.59 3.05
N PHE A 23 18.85 -24.26 2.07
CA PHE A 23 19.22 -23.36 0.98
C PHE A 23 19.69 -22.02 1.57
N ALA A 24 20.64 -21.38 0.90
CA ALA A 24 21.33 -20.19 1.38
C ALA A 24 20.35 -19.06 1.77
N LEU A 25 20.59 -18.47 2.94
CA LEU A 25 19.92 -17.29 3.46
C LEU A 25 20.71 -16.05 3.01
N ALA A 26 20.17 -15.31 2.04
CA ALA A 26 20.82 -14.12 1.51
C ALA A 26 20.37 -12.85 2.24
N LYS A 27 21.34 -12.07 2.75
CA LYS A 27 21.16 -10.71 3.26
C LYS A 27 22.01 -9.79 2.40
N TYR A 28 21.38 -8.88 1.66
CA TYR A 28 22.10 -7.91 0.84
C TYR A 28 22.24 -6.59 1.59
N GLY A 29 23.50 -6.13 1.75
CA GLY A 29 23.86 -4.83 2.31
C GLY A 29 24.99 -4.21 1.47
N GLY A 30 24.79 -2.94 1.10
CA GLY A 30 25.57 -2.16 0.13
C GLY A 30 24.69 -1.34 -0.83
N GLY A 31 23.38 -1.63 -0.88
CA GLY A 31 22.35 -0.95 -1.69
C GLY A 31 20.96 -1.07 -1.03
N ILE A 32 19.86 -0.95 -1.80
CA ILE A 32 18.50 -0.91 -1.24
C ILE A 32 18.11 -2.26 -0.60
N VAL A 33 17.96 -2.27 0.73
CA VAL A 33 17.62 -3.46 1.56
C VAL A 33 16.16 -3.89 1.39
N GLN A 34 15.27 -2.94 1.16
CA GLN A 34 13.84 -3.18 0.96
C GLN A 34 13.27 -2.08 0.07
N ILE A 35 12.53 -2.47 -0.98
CA ILE A 35 11.74 -1.55 -1.80
C ILE A 35 10.27 -1.86 -1.53
N SER A 36 9.49 -0.82 -1.28
CA SER A 36 8.04 -0.89 -1.17
C SER A 36 7.43 0.12 -2.14
N GLY A 37 6.25 -0.19 -2.67
CA GLY A 37 5.60 0.66 -3.65
C GLY A 37 6.03 0.30 -5.06
N SER A 38 6.13 1.29 -5.93
CA SER A 38 6.01 1.03 -7.35
C SER A 38 6.95 1.88 -8.20
N VAL A 39 7.88 1.26 -8.93
CA VAL A 39 8.96 1.91 -9.70
C VAL A 39 8.84 1.48 -11.16
N ALA A 40 8.85 2.45 -12.08
CA ALA A 40 8.88 2.20 -13.54
C ALA A 40 7.87 1.13 -14.04
N GLY A 41 6.65 1.10 -13.48
CA GLY A 41 5.62 0.12 -13.86
C GLY A 41 5.73 -1.24 -13.18
N ASN A 42 6.66 -1.44 -12.24
CA ASN A 42 6.75 -2.63 -11.39
C ASN A 42 6.28 -2.30 -9.97
N VAL A 43 5.65 -3.27 -9.29
CA VAL A 43 5.25 -3.17 -7.88
C VAL A 43 6.12 -4.12 -7.07
N HIS A 44 6.82 -3.56 -6.08
CA HIS A 44 7.65 -4.30 -5.14
C HIS A 44 6.82 -4.61 -3.90
N ALA A 45 6.69 -5.89 -3.58
CA ALA A 45 5.87 -6.38 -2.48
C ALA A 45 6.60 -7.50 -1.71
N ARG A 46 6.05 -7.85 -0.54
CA ARG A 46 6.59 -8.92 0.32
C ARG A 46 5.49 -9.89 0.74
N ASN A 47 5.82 -11.17 0.81
CA ASN A 47 4.97 -12.21 1.38
C ASN A 47 5.76 -13.02 2.43
N ARG A 48 5.15 -14.08 2.98
CA ARG A 48 5.81 -14.96 3.98
C ARG A 48 7.12 -15.59 3.47
N PHE A 49 7.29 -15.71 2.16
CA PHE A 49 8.44 -16.36 1.51
C PHE A 49 9.48 -15.38 0.96
N GLY A 50 9.30 -14.07 1.15
CA GLY A 50 10.26 -13.05 0.78
C GLY A 50 9.71 -11.92 -0.10
N ASN A 51 10.62 -11.15 -0.67
CA ASN A 51 10.30 -10.02 -1.52
C ASN A 51 10.11 -10.49 -2.97
N TYR A 52 9.12 -9.93 -3.65
CA TYR A 52 8.83 -10.24 -5.04
C TYR A 52 8.44 -8.99 -5.81
N ILE A 53 8.59 -9.07 -7.13
CA ILE A 53 8.25 -8.00 -8.07
C ILE A 53 7.16 -8.52 -8.99
N ARG A 54 6.13 -7.71 -9.21
CA ARG A 54 5.07 -7.98 -10.18
C ARG A 54 4.86 -6.77 -11.10
N PRO A 55 4.40 -6.98 -12.34
CA PRO A 55 3.98 -5.86 -13.18
C PRO A 55 2.83 -5.10 -12.51
N ARG A 56 2.85 -3.77 -12.62
CA ARG A 56 1.77 -2.90 -12.18
C ARG A 56 0.63 -3.01 -13.18
N THR A 57 -0.38 -3.78 -12.83
CA THR A 57 -1.68 -3.72 -13.52
C THR A 57 -2.37 -2.43 -13.12
N LYS A 58 -2.74 -1.57 -14.10
CA LYS A 58 -3.67 -0.46 -13.85
C LYS A 58 -5.04 -1.07 -13.56
N PRO A 59 -5.63 -0.85 -12.38
CA PRO A 59 -6.98 -1.32 -12.10
C PRO A 59 -7.96 -0.64 -13.07
N VAL A 60 -8.94 -1.40 -13.56
CA VAL A 60 -10.13 -0.81 -14.20
C VAL A 60 -10.85 0.04 -13.16
N ASN A 61 -11.41 1.19 -13.54
CA ASN A 61 -12.26 2.01 -12.67
C ASN A 61 -13.71 1.52 -12.81
N PRO A 62 -14.23 0.67 -11.91
CA PRO A 62 -15.49 -0.04 -12.12
C PRO A 62 -16.75 0.82 -11.94
N HIS A 63 -16.64 2.14 -11.72
CA HIS A 63 -17.77 3.07 -11.55
C HIS A 63 -18.87 2.53 -10.62
N SER A 64 -18.48 2.01 -9.45
CA SER A 64 -19.48 1.52 -8.50
C SER A 64 -20.24 2.69 -7.86
N VAL A 65 -21.48 2.45 -7.42
CA VAL A 65 -22.32 3.46 -6.74
C VAL A 65 -21.56 4.16 -5.60
N ARG A 66 -20.80 3.39 -4.81
CA ARG A 66 -19.95 3.94 -3.73
C ARG A 66 -18.84 4.84 -4.25
N GLN A 67 -18.20 4.49 -5.38
CA GLN A 67 -17.15 5.32 -5.98
C GLN A 67 -17.72 6.62 -6.53
N GLU A 68 -18.90 6.58 -7.14
CA GLU A 68 -19.57 7.76 -7.66
C GLU A 68 -20.01 8.69 -6.53
N ALA A 69 -20.60 8.15 -5.46
CA ALA A 69 -20.94 8.92 -4.27
C ALA A 69 -19.71 9.61 -3.65
N ALA A 70 -18.60 8.89 -3.49
CA ALA A 70 -17.36 9.47 -2.96
C ALA A 70 -16.81 10.58 -3.89
N ARG A 71 -16.88 10.40 -5.21
CA ARG A 71 -16.48 11.44 -6.18
C ARG A 71 -17.37 12.66 -6.09
N ALA A 72 -18.69 12.47 -6.03
CA ALA A 72 -19.65 13.57 -5.91
C ALA A 72 -19.41 14.39 -4.64
N ILE A 73 -19.17 13.74 -3.49
CA ILE A 73 -18.83 14.40 -2.23
C ILE A 73 -17.55 15.24 -2.36
N LEU A 74 -16.48 14.67 -2.94
CA LEU A 74 -15.22 15.39 -3.10
C LEU A 74 -15.35 16.58 -4.05
N SER A 75 -16.07 16.43 -5.17
CA SER A 75 -16.34 17.53 -6.10
C SER A 75 -17.14 18.64 -5.43
N TYR A 76 -18.22 18.28 -4.73
CA TYR A 76 -19.07 19.23 -4.00
C TYR A 76 -18.27 20.03 -2.97
N LEU A 77 -17.44 19.38 -2.15
CA LEU A 77 -16.65 20.06 -1.14
C LEU A 77 -15.59 20.98 -1.75
N ALA A 78 -14.95 20.58 -2.86
CA ALA A 78 -13.99 21.42 -3.55
C ALA A 78 -14.67 22.69 -4.12
N GLU A 79 -15.84 22.54 -4.75
CA GLU A 79 -16.63 23.67 -5.24
C GLU A 79 -17.10 24.58 -4.10
N TYR A 80 -17.52 23.99 -2.98
CA TYR A 80 -17.93 24.75 -1.79
C TYR A 80 -16.79 25.60 -1.24
N TRP A 81 -15.58 25.02 -1.10
CA TRP A 81 -14.40 25.73 -0.62
C TRP A 81 -14.04 26.94 -1.47
N HIS A 82 -14.15 26.83 -2.80
CA HIS A 82 -13.78 27.91 -3.72
C HIS A 82 -14.91 28.93 -3.95
N GLY A 83 -16.17 28.49 -3.96
CA GLY A 83 -17.30 29.33 -4.36
C GLY A 83 -18.12 29.94 -3.23
N HIS A 84 -18.15 29.29 -2.06
CA HIS A 84 -19.08 29.66 -0.96
C HIS A 84 -18.38 30.06 0.33
N MET A 85 -17.07 29.83 0.41
CA MET A 85 -16.29 30.10 1.59
C MET A 85 -15.62 31.46 1.48
N ASP A 86 -15.65 32.24 2.56
CA ASP A 86 -14.93 33.51 2.63
C ASP A 86 -13.46 33.29 3.00
N GLN A 87 -12.61 34.32 2.80
CA GLN A 87 -11.20 34.27 3.12
C GLN A 87 -10.96 34.03 4.61
N ASP A 88 -11.70 34.71 5.49
CA ASP A 88 -11.58 34.53 6.95
C ASP A 88 -11.82 33.07 7.38
N GLN A 89 -12.77 32.40 6.73
CA GLN A 89 -13.06 31.00 7.01
C GLN A 89 -11.92 30.09 6.53
N ARG A 90 -11.33 30.36 5.36
CA ARG A 90 -10.16 29.61 4.87
C ARG A 90 -8.95 29.80 5.78
N ASP A 91 -8.70 31.03 6.23
CA ASP A 91 -7.61 31.36 7.14
C ASP A 91 -7.77 30.62 8.49
N ALA A 92 -9.00 30.50 9.00
CA ALA A 92 -9.28 29.69 10.19
C ALA A 92 -8.90 28.21 10.01
N TRP A 93 -9.13 27.63 8.83
CA TRP A 93 -8.69 26.27 8.51
C TRP A 93 -7.17 26.16 8.37
N ASP A 94 -6.51 27.18 7.83
CA ASP A 94 -5.04 27.20 7.75
C ASP A 94 -4.40 27.32 9.14
N ILE A 95 -4.98 28.12 10.03
CA ILE A 95 -4.59 28.16 11.45
C ILE A 95 -4.74 26.77 12.07
N TYR A 96 -5.89 26.11 11.89
CA TYR A 96 -6.11 24.75 12.36
C TYR A 96 -5.08 23.76 11.79
N ALA A 97 -4.74 23.89 10.51
CA ALA A 97 -3.79 23.02 9.83
C ALA A 97 -2.36 23.16 10.36
N THR A 98 -1.95 24.37 10.75
CA THR A 98 -0.66 24.59 11.42
C THR A 98 -0.62 24.01 12.83
N ALA A 99 -1.74 24.07 13.56
CA ALA A 99 -1.83 23.57 14.93
C ALA A 99 -1.89 22.03 15.02
N VAL A 100 -2.46 21.37 14.02
CA VAL A 100 -2.67 19.91 14.04
C VAL A 100 -1.66 19.19 13.18
N ALA A 101 -0.75 18.49 13.86
CA ALA A 101 0.19 17.60 13.20
C ALA A 101 -0.43 16.21 12.95
N MET A 102 -0.12 15.59 11.81
CA MET A 102 -0.53 14.24 11.45
C MET A 102 0.67 13.34 11.22
N THR A 103 0.51 12.04 11.44
CA THR A 103 1.55 11.06 11.14
C THR A 103 1.32 10.47 9.74
N ASN A 104 2.33 10.51 8.89
CA ASN A 104 2.29 9.81 7.61
C ASN A 104 2.46 8.29 7.79
N ARG A 105 2.36 7.52 6.71
CA ARG A 105 2.53 6.04 6.76
C ARG A 105 3.94 5.60 7.20
N LEU A 106 4.94 6.49 7.09
CA LEU A 106 6.31 6.25 7.53
C LEU A 106 6.53 6.62 9.01
N GLY A 107 5.51 7.13 9.68
CA GLY A 107 5.58 7.57 11.08
C GLY A 107 6.16 8.98 11.26
N GLU A 108 6.38 9.72 10.18
CA GLU A 108 6.87 11.10 10.24
C GLU A 108 5.73 12.07 10.47
N THR A 109 6.02 13.16 11.18
CA THR A 109 5.08 14.25 11.41
C THR A 109 4.96 15.12 10.16
N ILE A 110 3.73 15.30 9.68
CA ILE A 110 3.36 16.14 8.55
C ILE A 110 2.26 17.12 8.96
N HIS A 111 2.26 18.30 8.37
CA HIS A 111 1.14 19.25 8.44
C HIS A 111 0.43 19.25 7.10
N LEU A 112 -0.89 19.07 7.13
CA LEU A 112 -1.69 19.24 5.91
C LEU A 112 -2.00 20.73 5.71
N THR A 113 -2.57 21.08 4.55
CA THR A 113 -3.12 22.43 4.32
C THR A 113 -4.53 22.55 4.90
N GLY A 114 -5.04 23.77 5.09
CA GLY A 114 -6.42 23.99 5.56
C GLY A 114 -7.44 23.30 4.66
N PHE A 115 -7.27 23.42 3.34
CA PHE A 115 -8.10 22.72 2.36
C PHE A 115 -8.14 21.19 2.55
N ASN A 116 -6.98 20.57 2.77
CA ASN A 116 -6.89 19.12 2.98
C ASN A 116 -7.53 18.69 4.29
N HIS A 117 -7.45 19.52 5.35
CA HIS A 117 -8.18 19.29 6.59
C HIS A 117 -9.69 19.44 6.41
N PHE A 118 -10.12 20.47 5.68
CA PHE A 118 -11.53 20.69 5.37
C PHE A 118 -12.13 19.51 4.61
N ILE A 119 -11.50 19.08 3.51
CA ILE A 119 -11.99 17.93 2.74
C ILE A 119 -12.02 16.67 3.60
N ARG A 120 -10.96 16.37 4.34
CA ARG A 120 -10.87 15.12 5.12
C ARG A 120 -12.01 15.01 6.14
N THR A 121 -12.26 16.08 6.88
CA THR A 121 -13.26 16.12 7.94
C THR A 121 -14.67 16.05 7.36
N ASN A 122 -14.96 16.91 6.38
CA ASN A 122 -16.31 17.02 5.83
C ASN A 122 -16.70 15.85 4.91
N ALA A 123 -15.73 15.24 4.21
CA ALA A 123 -16.02 14.07 3.39
C ALA A 123 -16.46 12.88 4.26
N CYS A 124 -15.85 12.70 5.44
CA CYS A 124 -16.27 11.67 6.39
C CYS A 124 -17.66 11.97 6.98
N TYR A 125 -17.93 13.24 7.29
CA TYR A 125 -19.22 13.68 7.83
C TYR A 125 -20.36 13.44 6.82
N LEU A 126 -20.21 13.91 5.58
CA LEU A 126 -21.22 13.73 4.52
C LEU A 126 -21.41 12.25 4.12
N GLN A 127 -20.38 11.43 4.27
CA GLN A 127 -20.50 9.99 4.01
C GLN A 127 -21.25 9.24 5.13
N ALA A 128 -21.24 9.77 6.36
CA ALA A 128 -21.91 9.14 7.50
C ALA A 128 -23.43 9.39 7.54
N GLY A 129 -23.90 10.49 6.95
CA GLY A 129 -25.31 10.91 6.93
C GLY A 129 -25.63 11.89 8.05
#